data_AF-K5VUV6-F1
#
_entry.id   AF-K5VUV6-F1
#
_cell.length_a   1.000
_cell.length_b   1.000
_cell.length_c   1.000
_cell.angle_alpha   90.00
_cell.angle_beta   90.00
_cell.angle_gamma   90.00
#
_symmetry.space_group_name_H-M   'P 1'
#
loop_
_entity.id
_entity.type
_entity.pdbx_description
1 polymer ?
#
loop_
_entity_poly.entity_id
_entity_poly.type
_entity_poly.pdbx_seq_one_letter_code
_entity_poly.pdbx_strand_id
1 'polypeptide(L)'
;MAPANTKKKTGGKTRSALQDVVTREYTVHLHKRVHGRSFKKRAPWAVKSVVDFAQKAMGTADVRLDPKLNQAVWAQGIKSVPHRIRVKLERKRNDDENAKEKLYTYVSHVPVESFKGLQTTVVDAE
;
A
#
# COMPACT_ATOMS: atom_id res chain seq x y z
N MET A 1 -29.49 -7.33 -40.02
CA MET A 1 -29.56 -7.75 -38.60
C MET A 1 -28.24 -8.40 -38.22
N ALA A 2 -27.42 -7.73 -37.40
CA ALA A 2 -26.16 -8.29 -36.91
C ALA A 2 -26.40 -9.02 -35.56
N PRO A 3 -25.80 -10.20 -35.32
CA PRO A 3 -26.01 -10.92 -34.06
C PRO A 3 -25.26 -10.23 -32.92
N ALA A 4 -25.95 -10.03 -31.79
CA ALA A 4 -25.40 -9.45 -30.58
C ALA A 4 -24.44 -10.43 -29.89
N ASN A 5 -23.21 -9.96 -29.61
CA ASN A 5 -22.19 -10.71 -28.89
C ASN A 5 -22.50 -10.73 -27.38
N THR A 6 -23.08 -11.82 -26.89
CA THR A 6 -23.31 -12.05 -25.45
C THR A 6 -22.00 -12.46 -24.77
N LYS A 7 -21.37 -11.51 -24.06
CA LYS A 7 -20.22 -11.80 -23.18
C LYS A 7 -20.65 -12.74 -22.05
N LYS A 8 -20.29 -14.02 -22.16
CA LYS A 8 -20.33 -15.01 -21.08
C LYS A 8 -19.46 -14.51 -19.91
N LYS A 9 -20.09 -14.13 -18.79
CA LYS A 9 -19.37 -13.91 -17.52
C LYS A 9 -18.91 -15.28 -17.01
N THR A 10 -17.64 -15.59 -17.22
CA THR A 10 -16.97 -16.71 -16.53
C THR A 10 -16.97 -16.42 -15.03
N GLY A 11 -17.70 -17.24 -14.27
CA GLY A 11 -17.76 -17.18 -12.82
C GLY A 11 -16.37 -17.30 -12.22
N GLY A 12 -15.91 -16.25 -11.55
CA GLY A 12 -14.68 -16.28 -10.79
C GLY A 12 -14.85 -17.16 -9.57
N LYS A 13 -13.90 -18.08 -9.33
CA LYS A 13 -13.77 -18.83 -8.08
C LYS A 13 -13.90 -17.85 -6.90
N THR A 14 -14.80 -18.14 -5.96
CA THR A 14 -14.90 -17.45 -4.69
C THR A 14 -13.55 -17.55 -3.97
N ARG A 15 -12.83 -16.43 -3.85
CA ARG A 15 -11.57 -16.38 -3.09
C ARG A 15 -11.89 -16.71 -1.63
N SER A 16 -11.07 -17.57 -1.02
CA SER A 16 -11.29 -17.99 0.37
C SER A 16 -10.95 -16.85 1.34
N ALA A 17 -11.66 -16.76 2.46
CA ALA A 17 -11.48 -15.71 3.46
C ALA A 17 -10.05 -15.68 4.06
N LEU A 18 -9.31 -16.79 4.00
CA LEU A 18 -7.90 -16.85 4.39
C LEU A 18 -6.96 -16.19 3.36
N GLN A 19 -7.30 -16.24 2.06
CA GLN A 19 -6.58 -15.48 1.04
C GLN A 19 -6.81 -13.96 1.14
N ASP A 20 -7.79 -13.54 1.94
CA ASP A 20 -8.04 -12.13 2.15
C ASP A 20 -7.06 -11.51 3.16
N VAL A 21 -6.52 -12.26 4.11
CA VAL A 21 -5.47 -11.78 5.02
C VAL A 21 -4.12 -12.02 4.37
N VAL A 22 -3.38 -10.95 4.10
CA VAL A 22 -2.12 -11.02 3.36
C VAL A 22 -1.15 -10.00 3.95
N THR A 23 0.07 -10.43 4.21
CA THR A 23 1.16 -9.50 4.53
C THR A 23 2.25 -9.56 3.48
N ARG A 24 2.71 -8.40 3.02
CA ARG A 24 3.70 -8.27 1.95
C ARG A 24 4.61 -7.10 2.23
N GLU A 25 5.87 -7.26 1.89
CA GLU A 25 6.81 -6.15 1.88
C GLU A 25 7.00 -5.61 0.47
N TYR A 26 7.01 -4.28 0.37
CA TYR A 26 7.19 -3.56 -0.86
C TYR A 26 8.24 -2.47 -0.71
N THR A 27 8.90 -2.17 -1.82
CA THR A 27 9.75 -0.99 -1.93
C THR A 27 9.00 0.09 -2.72
N VAL A 28 8.62 1.18 -2.06
CA VAL A 28 7.92 2.30 -2.71
C VAL A 28 8.95 3.30 -3.22
N HIS A 29 8.94 3.57 -4.53
CA HIS A 29 9.80 4.59 -5.13
C HIS A 29 9.19 5.99 -5.00
N LEU A 30 9.47 6.66 -3.88
CA LEU A 30 8.93 7.98 -3.57
C LEU A 30 9.48 9.07 -4.49
N HIS A 31 10.76 9.02 -4.89
CA HIS A 31 11.35 10.04 -5.78
C HIS A 31 10.56 10.23 -7.08
N LYS A 32 10.10 9.13 -7.70
CA LYS A 32 9.25 9.18 -8.90
C LYS A 32 7.88 9.78 -8.61
N ARG A 33 7.31 9.51 -7.44
CA ARG A 33 5.96 9.97 -7.04
C ARG A 33 5.91 11.44 -6.63
N VAL A 34 7.02 11.99 -6.14
CA VAL A 34 7.13 13.40 -5.74
C VAL A 34 7.87 14.27 -6.77
N HIS A 35 8.19 13.72 -7.95
CA HIS A 35 8.89 14.45 -9.00
C HIS A 35 8.05 15.65 -9.49
N GLY A 36 8.70 16.80 -9.71
CA GLY A 36 8.04 18.04 -10.16
C GLY A 36 7.12 18.71 -9.11
N ARG A 37 7.05 18.21 -7.88
CA ARG A 37 6.27 18.85 -6.80
C ARG A 37 7.08 19.96 -6.11
N SER A 38 6.38 21.04 -5.76
CA SER A 38 6.94 22.11 -4.91
C SER A 38 7.47 21.55 -3.58
N PHE A 39 8.61 22.08 -3.12
CA PHE A 39 9.31 21.59 -1.94
C PHE A 39 8.44 21.55 -0.68
N LYS A 40 7.60 22.56 -0.45
CA LYS A 40 6.68 22.62 0.70
C LYS A 40 5.59 21.55 0.67
N LYS A 41 5.42 20.84 -0.45
CA LYS A 41 4.39 19.81 -0.62
C LYS A 41 4.96 18.41 -0.77
N ARG A 42 6.29 18.22 -0.78
CA ARG A 42 6.89 16.90 -1.08
C ARG A 42 6.60 15.85 -0.01
N ALA A 43 6.93 16.09 1.26
CA ALA A 43 6.64 15.11 2.33
C ALA A 43 5.14 14.82 2.51
N PRO A 44 4.24 15.82 2.57
CA PRO A 44 2.79 15.56 2.59
C PRO A 44 2.31 14.74 1.39
N TRP A 45 2.87 14.99 0.20
CA TRP A 45 2.53 14.24 -1.00
C TRP A 45 3.11 12.82 -0.99
N ALA A 46 4.27 12.63 -0.37
CA ALA A 46 4.88 11.31 -0.18
C ALA A 46 4.00 10.42 0.70
N VAL A 47 3.48 10.96 1.81
CA VAL A 47 2.53 10.23 2.67
C VAL A 47 1.28 9.83 1.87
N LYS A 48 0.65 10.77 1.15
CA LYS A 48 -0.50 10.47 0.27
C LYS A 48 -0.16 9.43 -0.80
N SER A 49 1.06 9.47 -1.31
CA SER A 49 1.56 8.54 -2.32
C SER A 49 1.75 7.12 -1.78
N VAL A 50 2.09 6.97 -0.49
CA VAL A 50 2.14 5.67 0.20
C VAL A 50 0.73 5.13 0.42
N VAL A 51 -0.22 5.99 0.82
CA VAL A 51 -1.63 5.60 0.96
C VAL A 51 -2.20 5.11 -0.38
N ASP A 52 -2.04 5.90 -1.45
CA ASP A 52 -2.47 5.50 -2.81
C ASP A 52 -1.82 4.18 -3.26
N PHE A 53 -0.55 3.96 -2.91
CA PHE A 53 0.12 2.71 -3.20
C PHE A 53 -0.50 1.53 -2.44
N ALA A 54 -0.75 1.69 -1.15
CA ALA A 54 -1.37 0.67 -0.30
C ALA A 54 -2.79 0.32 -0.78
N GLN A 55 -3.61 1.33 -1.09
CA GLN A 55 -4.96 1.15 -1.64
C GLN A 55 -4.95 0.34 -2.94
N LYS A 56 -4.04 0.67 -3.86
CA LYS A 56 -3.90 -0.06 -5.14
C LYS A 56 -3.35 -1.47 -4.98
N ALA A 57 -2.39 -1.67 -4.07
CA ALA A 57 -1.73 -2.96 -3.88
C ALA A 57 -2.62 -3.97 -3.13
N MET A 58 -3.38 -3.51 -2.13
CA MET A 58 -4.19 -4.35 -1.26
C MET A 58 -5.69 -4.33 -1.57
N GLY A 59 -6.16 -3.34 -2.33
CA GLY A 59 -7.57 -3.21 -2.71
C GLY A 59 -8.49 -2.81 -1.57
N THR A 60 -7.97 -2.18 -0.51
CA THR A 60 -8.77 -1.69 0.63
C THR A 60 -8.92 -0.18 0.58
N ALA A 61 -10.09 0.33 0.97
CA ALA A 61 -10.32 1.78 1.10
C ALA A 61 -9.71 2.34 2.38
N ASP A 62 -9.86 1.62 3.51
CA ASP A 62 -9.24 1.96 4.80
C ASP A 62 -7.75 1.58 4.79
N VAL A 63 -6.90 2.59 4.99
CA VAL A 63 -5.44 2.45 5.09
C VAL A 63 -4.95 3.24 6.29
N ARG A 64 -4.32 2.54 7.22
CA ARG A 64 -3.79 3.07 8.46
C ARG A 64 -2.26 3.08 8.39
N LEU A 65 -1.67 4.25 8.57
CA LEU A 65 -0.22 4.45 8.57
C LEU A 65 0.32 4.35 10.00
N ASP A 66 1.38 3.57 10.19
CA ASP A 66 2.15 3.56 11.43
C ASP A 66 2.83 4.94 11.64
N PRO A 67 2.75 5.54 12.84
CA PRO A 67 3.53 6.73 13.20
C PRO A 67 5.03 6.62 12.86
N LYS A 68 5.66 5.45 13.01
CA LYS A 68 7.08 5.25 12.67
C LYS A 68 7.35 5.43 11.18
N LEU A 69 6.42 4.99 10.33
CA LEU A 69 6.49 5.23 8.89
C LEU A 69 6.37 6.71 8.55
N ASN A 70 5.48 7.43 9.24
CA ASN A 70 5.40 8.87 9.07
C ASN A 70 6.71 9.55 9.48
N GLN A 71 7.28 9.19 10.64
CA GLN A 71 8.59 9.71 11.06
C GLN A 71 9.69 9.45 10.03
N ALA A 72 9.76 8.24 9.45
CA ALA A 72 10.75 7.90 8.43
C ALA A 72 10.58 8.72 7.13
N VAL A 73 9.34 8.98 6.69
CA VAL A 73 9.06 9.82 5.53
C VAL A 73 9.45 11.29 5.79
N TRP A 74 9.30 11.76 7.03
CA TRP A 74 9.57 13.13 7.44
C TRP A 74 10.98 13.36 8.03
N ALA A 75 11.81 12.32 8.15
CA ALA A 75 13.11 12.37 8.85
C ALA A 75 14.09 13.42 8.28
N GLN A 76 14.03 13.66 6.96
CA GLN A 76 14.88 14.64 6.26
C GLN A 76 14.15 15.99 6.02
N GLY A 77 13.01 16.19 6.67
CA GLY A 77 12.18 17.38 6.56
C GLY A 77 11.24 17.38 5.34
N ILE A 78 10.63 18.54 5.08
CA ILE A 78 9.54 18.65 4.10
C ILE A 78 10.00 18.55 2.64
N LYS A 79 11.22 19.03 2.35
CA LYS A 79 11.78 19.15 1.00
C LYS A 79 12.46 17.87 0.54
N SER A 80 13.23 17.23 1.41
CA SER A 80 14.02 16.04 1.09
C SER A 80 13.28 14.83 1.62
N VAL A 81 12.64 14.08 0.74
CA VAL A 81 11.97 12.83 1.10
C VAL A 81 12.90 11.68 0.69
N PRO A 82 13.00 10.59 1.48
CA PRO A 82 13.74 9.41 1.07
C PRO A 82 13.37 8.96 -0.35
N HIS A 83 14.35 8.61 -1.18
CA HIS A 83 14.09 8.26 -2.58
C HIS A 83 13.25 6.99 -2.74
N ARG A 84 13.49 6.03 -1.83
CA ARG A 84 12.80 4.75 -1.70
C ARG A 84 12.54 4.50 -0.22
N ILE A 85 11.44 3.82 0.07
CA ILE A 85 11.11 3.35 1.42
C ILE A 85 10.63 1.92 1.35
N ARG A 86 11.09 1.08 2.28
CA ARG A 86 10.60 -0.29 2.44
C ARG A 86 9.44 -0.25 3.43
N VAL A 87 8.31 -0.80 3.00
CA VAL A 87 7.06 -0.81 3.78
C VAL A 87 6.54 -2.22 3.85
N LYS A 88 6.03 -2.61 5.02
CA LYS A 88 5.24 -3.82 5.20
C LYS A 88 3.77 -3.40 5.15
N LEU A 89 3.03 -4.03 4.24
CA LEU A 89 1.60 -3.86 4.08
C LEU A 89 0.93 -5.10 4.65
N GLU A 90 0.09 -4.92 5.66
CA GLU A 90 -0.68 -5.98 6.30
C GLU A 90 -2.16 -5.72 6.07
N ARG A 91 -2.81 -6.55 5.26
CA ARG A 91 -4.27 -6.50 5.11
C ARG A 91 -4.89 -7.36 6.20
N LYS A 92 -5.55 -6.72 7.17
CA LYS A 92 -6.15 -7.35 8.35
C LYS A 92 -7.68 -7.21 8.32
N ARG A 93 -8.35 -8.12 9.02
CA ARG A 93 -9.80 -8.01 9.26
C ARG A 93 -10.04 -6.95 10.32
N ASN A 94 -11.11 -6.18 10.14
CA ASN A 94 -11.58 -5.24 11.15
C ASN A 94 -12.55 -5.97 12.09
N ASP A 95 -12.27 -5.92 13.39
CA ASP A 95 -13.07 -6.60 14.43
C ASP A 95 -14.18 -5.69 14.99
N ASP A 96 -14.24 -4.42 14.56
CA ASP A 96 -15.32 -3.49 14.93
C ASP A 96 -16.59 -3.77 14.12
N GLU A 97 -17.68 -4.12 14.82
CA GLU A 97 -18.98 -4.46 14.24
C GLU A 97 -19.62 -3.30 13.45
N ASN A 98 -19.24 -2.04 13.72
CA ASN A 98 -19.77 -0.86 13.03
C ASN A 98 -18.90 -0.39 11.84
N ALA A 99 -17.87 -1.15 11.48
CA ALA A 99 -16.97 -0.77 10.40
C ALA A 99 -17.65 -0.81 9.03
N LYS A 100 -17.51 0.28 8.27
CA LYS A 100 -17.98 0.35 6.87
C LYS A 100 -17.30 -0.69 5.96
N GLU A 101 -16.05 -1.01 6.26
CA GLU A 101 -15.23 -1.94 5.49
C GLU A 101 -14.74 -3.08 6.40
N LYS A 102 -14.85 -4.32 5.92
CA LYS A 102 -14.45 -5.54 6.67
C LYS A 102 -12.93 -5.71 6.76
N LEU A 103 -12.18 -5.05 5.89
CA LEU A 103 -10.73 -5.19 5.76
C LEU A 103 -10.08 -3.81 5.80
N TYR A 104 -8.99 -3.69 6.53
CA TYR A 104 -8.13 -2.50 6.49
C TYR A 104 -6.69 -2.91 6.19
N THR A 105 -5.91 -1.99 5.62
CA THR A 105 -4.48 -2.19 5.43
C THR A 105 -3.70 -1.38 6.45
N TYR A 106 -2.88 -2.04 7.25
CA TYR A 106 -1.90 -1.40 8.11
C TYR A 106 -0.56 -1.31 7.38
N VAL A 107 0.05 -0.12 7.38
CA VAL A 107 1.33 0.13 6.71
C VAL A 107 2.38 0.49 7.74
N SER A 108 3.40 -0.34 7.87
CA SER A 108 4.54 -0.10 8.76
C SER A 108 5.85 0.07 7.99
N HIS A 109 6.82 0.73 8.61
CA HIS A 109 8.15 0.93 8.03
C HIS A 109 9.06 -0.25 8.38
N VAL A 110 9.74 -0.78 7.37
CA VAL A 110 10.81 -1.77 7.56
C VAL A 110 12.14 -1.06 7.36
N PRO A 111 12.97 -0.92 8.42
CA PRO A 111 14.31 -0.36 8.27
C PRO A 111 15.18 -1.35 7.47
N VAL A 112 15.80 -0.86 6.40
CA VAL A 112 16.72 -1.64 5.55
C VAL A 112 17.96 -0.83 5.27
N GLU A 113 19.11 -1.48 5.27
CA GLU A 113 20.39 -0.84 4.96
C GLU A 113 20.54 -0.56 3.46
N SER A 114 20.05 -1.46 2.62
CA SER A 114 20.16 -1.37 1.16
C SER A 114 18.86 -1.77 0.46
N PHE A 115 18.54 -1.05 -0.63
CA PHE A 115 17.38 -1.36 -1.49
C PHE A 115 17.74 -2.24 -2.69
N LYS A 116 19.00 -2.65 -2.84
CA LYS A 116 19.46 -3.45 -3.97
C LYS A 116 18.99 -4.90 -3.82
N GLY A 117 18.42 -5.47 -4.88
CA GLY A 117 17.96 -6.87 -4.87
C GLY A 117 16.67 -7.14 -4.09
N LEU A 118 16.12 -6.15 -3.36
CA LEU A 118 14.87 -6.32 -2.62
C LEU A 118 13.66 -6.33 -3.57
N GLN A 119 13.11 -7.52 -3.77
CA GLN A 119 11.85 -7.72 -4.49
C GLN A 119 10.65 -7.64 -3.54
N THR A 120 9.44 -7.69 -4.11
CA THR A 120 8.23 -7.85 -3.31
C THR A 120 8.21 -9.27 -2.74
N THR A 121 8.12 -9.37 -1.42
CA THR A 121 8.07 -10.65 -0.71
C THR A 121 6.74 -10.76 0.02
N VAL A 122 6.15 -11.96 0.00
CA VAL A 122 5.06 -12.31 0.91
C VAL A 122 5.72 -12.65 2.25
N VAL A 123 5.25 -12.03 3.32
CA VAL A 123 5.70 -12.35 4.67
C VAL A 123 4.59 -13.19 5.29
N ASP A 124 4.95 -14.34 5.83
CA ASP A 124 4.02 -15.13 6.61
C ASP A 124 3.81 -14.40 7.94
N ALA A 125 2.54 -14.19 8.30
CA ALA A 125 2.21 -13.72 9.64
C ALA A 125 2.40 -14.92 10.57
N GLU A 126 3.48 -14.93 11.33
CA GLU A 126 3.56 -15.72 12.58
C GLU A 126 2.42 -15.35 13.52
#